data_AF-A0A024FFL3-F1
#
_entry.id   AF-A0A024FFL3-F1
#
_cell.length_a   1.000
_cell.length_b   1.000
_cell.length_c   1.000
_cell.angle_alpha   90.00
_cell.angle_beta   90.00
_cell.angle_gamma   90.00
#
_symmetry.space_group_name_H-M   'P 1'
#
loop_
_entity.id
_entity.type
_entity.pdbx_description
1 polymer ?
#
loop_
_entity_poly.entity_id
_entity_poly.type
_entity_poly.pdbx_seq_one_letter_code
_entity_poly.pdbx_strand_id
1 'polypeptide(L)'
;MKTKILNKLSEIERDKNIDILFAVESGSRAWGFASPDSDYDIRFVYKHKKDWYLNLWEKDDTIEFMTEDDLDGSGWDIRKALRLLAKSNASFTGWLFSPIVYRANDDFLN
;
A
#
# COMPACT_ATOMS: atom_id res chain seq x y z
N MET A 1 2.52 -0.66 17.48
CA MET A 1 1.70 -0.80 16.26
C MET A 1 2.50 -1.23 15.03
N LYS A 2 3.61 -0.57 14.66
CA LYS A 2 4.42 -0.89 13.46
C LYS A 2 4.64 -2.40 13.21
N THR A 3 4.98 -3.18 14.23
CA THR A 3 5.15 -4.65 14.09
C THR A 3 3.87 -5.36 13.62
N LYS A 4 2.69 -4.99 14.13
CA LYS A 4 1.40 -5.55 13.69
C LYS A 4 1.14 -5.23 12.21
N ILE A 5 1.40 -3.99 11.80
CA ILE A 5 1.27 -3.54 10.41
C ILE A 5 2.18 -4.37 9.50
N LEU A 6 3.45 -4.52 9.86
CA LEU A 6 4.41 -5.31 9.08
C LEU A 6 4.02 -6.79 8.99
N ASN A 7 3.49 -7.36 10.07
CA ASN A 7 2.98 -8.74 10.07
C ASN A 7 1.78 -8.86 9.12
N LYS A 8 0.84 -7.92 9.16
CA LYS A 8 -0.34 -7.92 8.30
C LYS A 8 0.04 -7.77 6.81
N LEU A 9 0.98 -6.89 6.50
CA LEU A 9 1.51 -6.75 5.14
C LEU A 9 2.16 -8.04 4.64
N SER A 10 2.92 -8.73 5.50
CA SER A 10 3.57 -10.01 5.16
C SER A 10 2.57 -11.16 4.98
N GLU A 11 1.49 -11.16 5.77
CA GLU A 11 0.35 -12.08 5.60
C GLU A 11 -0.31 -11.86 4.24
N ILE A 12 -0.60 -10.61 3.88
CA ILE A 12 -1.23 -10.25 2.60
C ILE A 12 -0.36 -10.69 1.42
N GLU A 13 0.96 -10.47 1.48
CA GLU A 13 1.87 -10.94 0.43
C GLU A 13 1.78 -12.43 0.18
N ARG A 14 1.82 -13.21 1.26
CA ARG A 14 1.75 -14.66 1.18
C ARG A 14 0.39 -15.11 0.67
N ASP A 15 -0.68 -14.60 1.26
CA ASP A 15 -2.04 -15.09 1.01
C ASP A 15 -2.56 -14.67 -0.38
N LYS A 16 -2.10 -13.52 -0.90
CA LYS A 16 -2.43 -13.03 -2.25
C LYS A 16 -1.36 -13.39 -3.30
N ASN A 17 -0.24 -13.99 -2.89
CA ASN A 17 0.92 -14.30 -3.74
C ASN A 17 1.40 -13.07 -4.54
N ILE A 18 1.67 -11.99 -3.82
CA ILE A 18 2.18 -10.71 -4.35
C ILE A 18 3.46 -10.32 -3.63
N ASP A 19 4.20 -9.36 -4.21
CA ASP A 19 5.33 -8.72 -3.55
C ASP A 19 4.98 -7.25 -3.29
N ILE A 20 4.99 -6.81 -2.03
CA ILE A 20 4.75 -5.42 -1.63
C ILE A 20 6.07 -4.65 -1.74
N LEU A 21 6.07 -3.65 -2.62
CA LEU A 21 7.24 -2.86 -3.00
C LEU A 21 7.41 -1.61 -2.12
N PHE A 22 6.31 -1.04 -1.68
CA PHE A 22 6.28 0.21 -0.92
C PHE A 22 5.04 0.21 -0.02
N ALA A 23 5.17 0.64 1.24
CA ALA A 23 4.04 0.81 2.15
C ALA A 23 4.27 1.98 3.11
N VAL A 24 3.23 2.78 3.32
CA VAL A 24 3.26 4.03 4.10
C VAL A 24 2.01 4.23 4.93
N GLU A 25 2.10 5.14 5.89
CA GLU A 25 0.94 5.77 6.53
C GLU A 25 0.43 6.90 5.64
N SER A 26 -0.87 7.04 5.42
CA SER A 26 -1.43 8.18 4.66
C SER A 26 -2.35 9.08 5.48
N GLY A 27 -2.67 8.66 6.69
CA GLY A 27 -3.69 9.25 7.55
C GLY A 27 -3.22 10.41 8.40
N SER A 28 -4.06 10.78 9.36
CA SER A 28 -3.78 11.82 10.36
C SER A 28 -2.44 11.61 11.08
N ARG A 29 -2.01 10.34 11.23
CA ARG A 29 -0.75 9.93 11.85
C ARG A 29 0.48 10.35 11.06
N ALA A 30 0.42 10.33 9.73
CA ALA A 30 1.49 10.81 8.87
C ALA A 30 1.68 12.34 9.00
N TRP A 31 0.61 13.08 9.28
CA TRP A 31 0.61 14.54 9.19
C TRP A 31 0.54 15.25 10.55
N GLY A 32 0.64 14.51 11.66
CA GLY A 32 0.70 15.08 13.01
C GLY A 32 -0.66 15.53 13.58
N PHE A 33 -1.76 15.09 12.98
CA PHE A 33 -3.13 15.43 13.42
C PHE A 33 -3.84 14.27 14.13
N ALA A 34 -3.12 13.18 14.42
CA ALA A 34 -3.73 11.99 15.00
C ALA A 34 -4.12 12.18 16.46
N SER A 35 -5.31 11.69 16.77
CA SER A 35 -5.82 11.47 18.11
C SER A 35 -5.56 10.01 18.55
N PRO A 36 -5.78 9.68 19.84
CA PRO A 36 -5.63 8.30 20.33
C PRO A 36 -6.55 7.29 19.63
N ASP A 37 -7.72 7.73 19.18
CA ASP A 37 -8.76 6.98 18.47
C ASP A 37 -8.60 6.99 16.94
N SER A 38 -7.55 7.64 16.41
CA SER A 38 -7.26 7.57 14.97
C SER A 38 -6.86 6.15 14.56
N ASP A 39 -7.39 5.71 13.43
CA ASP A 39 -6.98 4.51 12.71
C ASP A 39 -5.54 4.64 12.15
N TYR A 40 -5.08 3.54 11.55
CA TYR A 40 -3.82 3.47 10.81
C TYR A 40 -4.15 3.27 9.33
N ASP A 41 -4.05 4.34 8.54
CA ASP A 41 -4.30 4.35 7.10
C ASP A 41 -3.07 3.82 6.34
N ILE A 42 -3.01 2.51 6.19
CA ILE A 42 -1.93 1.82 5.52
C ILE A 42 -2.19 1.85 4.02
N ARG A 43 -1.24 2.44 3.27
CA ARG A 43 -1.29 2.45 1.81
C ARG A 43 -0.07 1.80 1.22
N PHE A 44 -0.26 0.97 0.20
CA PHE A 44 0.84 0.18 -0.32
C PHE A 44 0.78 -0.02 -1.84
N VAL A 45 1.95 -0.21 -2.44
CA VAL A 45 2.13 -0.60 -3.84
C VAL A 45 2.67 -2.03 -3.86
N TYR A 46 2.07 -2.85 -4.70
CA TYR A 46 2.49 -4.24 -4.86
C TYR A 46 2.62 -4.62 -6.33
N LYS A 47 3.25 -5.77 -6.57
CA LYS A 47 3.25 -6.42 -7.89
C LYS A 47 2.79 -7.87 -7.78
N HIS A 48 2.10 -8.34 -8.80
CA HIS A 48 1.85 -9.76 -9.02
C HIS A 48 3.04 -10.45 -9.68
N LYS A 49 2.98 -11.79 -9.72
CA LYS A 49 3.85 -12.60 -10.60
C LYS A 49 3.49 -12.37 -12.07
N LYS A 50 4.47 -12.57 -12.95
CA LYS A 50 4.40 -12.27 -14.40
C LYS A 50 3.12 -12.80 -15.07
N ASP A 51 2.73 -14.03 -14.77
CA ASP A 51 1.58 -14.69 -15.39
C ASP A 51 0.24 -14.00 -15.09
N TRP A 52 0.15 -13.26 -13.99
CA TRP A 52 -1.05 -12.47 -13.71
C TRP A 52 -1.24 -11.38 -14.75
N TYR A 53 -0.15 -10.75 -15.19
CA TYR A 53 -0.12 -9.68 -16.19
C TYR A 53 -0.26 -10.18 -17.62
N LEU A 54 0.09 -11.44 -17.88
CA LEU A 54 -0.09 -12.10 -19.17
C LEU A 54 -1.53 -12.63 -19.32
N ASN A 55 -2.50 -11.76 -19.06
CA ASN A 55 -3.92 -12.03 -19.27
C ASN A 55 -4.49 -10.98 -20.22
N LEU A 56 -5.39 -11.39 -21.10
CA LEU A 56 -6.05 -10.49 -22.05
C LEU A 56 -7.02 -9.54 -21.33
N TRP A 57 -7.61 -9.99 -20.23
CA TRP A 57 -8.61 -9.26 -19.48
C TRP A 57 -7.99 -8.54 -18.30
N GLU A 58 -8.52 -7.36 -17.99
CA GLU A 58 -8.20 -6.67 -16.76
C GLU A 58 -8.67 -7.49 -15.55
N LYS A 59 -7.89 -7.41 -14.48
CA LYS A 59 -8.13 -8.10 -13.22
C LYS A 59 -8.09 -7.06 -12.11
N ASP A 60 -8.74 -7.38 -10.98
CA ASP A 60 -8.77 -6.49 -9.83
C ASP A 60 -7.36 -6.13 -9.37
N ASP A 61 -7.05 -4.84 -9.44
CA ASP A 61 -5.73 -4.27 -9.19
C ASP A 61 -5.66 -3.55 -7.83
N THR A 62 -6.63 -3.82 -6.97
CA THR A 62 -6.81 -3.17 -5.67
C THR A 62 -7.03 -4.21 -4.59
N ILE A 63 -6.34 -4.07 -3.46
CA ILE A 63 -6.49 -4.90 -2.27
C ILE A 63 -6.88 -3.99 -1.11
N GLU A 64 -8.00 -4.29 -0.47
CA GLU A 64 -8.48 -3.55 0.71
C GLU A 64 -8.64 -4.49 1.89
N PHE A 65 -8.40 -3.97 3.09
CA PHE A 65 -8.66 -4.69 4.34
C PHE A 65 -9.00 -3.71 5.47
N MET A 66 -9.77 -4.19 6.43
CA MET A 66 -10.00 -3.54 7.70
C MET A 66 -9.89 -4.59 8.81
N THR A 67 -9.25 -4.26 9.93
CA THR A 67 -9.07 -5.19 11.06
C THR A 67 -9.66 -4.60 12.34
N GLU A 68 -9.95 -5.45 13.32
CA GLU A 68 -10.41 -5.02 14.66
C GLU A 68 -9.40 -4.12 15.41
N ASP A 69 -8.12 -4.13 15.01
CA ASP A 69 -7.04 -3.28 15.56
C ASP A 69 -6.96 -1.89 14.88
N ASP A 70 -8.04 -1.40 14.26
CA ASP A 70 -8.11 -0.11 13.56
C ASP A 70 -7.07 0.07 12.43
N LEU A 71 -6.71 -1.03 11.75
CA LEU A 71 -5.90 -0.98 10.55
C LEU A 71 -6.80 -0.86 9.33
N ASP A 72 -6.75 0.27 8.63
CA ASP A 72 -7.41 0.50 7.34
C ASP A 72 -6.36 0.41 6.23
N GLY A 73 -6.46 -0.63 5.41
CA GLY A 73 -5.51 -0.92 4.36
C GLY A 73 -6.08 -0.76 2.96
N SER A 74 -5.36 -0.05 2.09
CA SER A 74 -5.65 -0.04 0.64
C SER A 74 -4.35 -0.10 -0.15
N GLY A 75 -4.26 -1.06 -1.07
CA GLY A 75 -3.10 -1.30 -1.89
C GLY A 75 -3.42 -1.31 -3.37
N TRP A 76 -2.53 -0.74 -4.18
CA TRP A 76 -2.67 -0.71 -5.64
C TRP A 76 -1.56 -1.51 -6.31
N ASP A 77 -1.92 -2.27 -7.35
CA ASP A 77 -0.95 -2.87 -8.25
C ASP A 77 -0.07 -1.79 -8.88
N ILE A 78 1.20 -2.11 -9.09
CA ILE A 78 2.21 -1.22 -9.67
C ILE A 78 1.74 -0.56 -10.98
N ARG A 79 0.99 -1.26 -11.83
CA ARG A 79 0.45 -0.68 -13.08
C ARG A 79 -0.53 0.44 -12.79
N LYS A 80 -1.45 0.24 -11.83
CA LYS A 80 -2.43 1.25 -11.41
C LYS A 80 -1.72 2.43 -10.75
N ALA A 81 -0.82 2.16 -9.82
CA ALA A 81 -0.02 3.16 -9.12
C ALA A 81 0.73 4.07 -10.11
N LEU A 82 1.44 3.50 -11.09
CA LEU A 82 2.17 4.26 -12.10
C LEU A 82 1.23 5.03 -13.06
N ARG A 83 0.08 4.46 -13.44
CA ARG A 83 -0.94 5.17 -14.24
C ARG A 83 -1.52 6.37 -13.50
N LEU A 84 -1.74 6.25 -12.19
CA LEU A 84 -2.22 7.33 -11.34
C LEU A 84 -1.15 8.41 -11.15
N LEU A 85 0.11 8.01 -10.95
CA LEU A 85 1.24 8.92 -10.92
C LEU A 85 1.37 9.74 -12.21
N ALA A 86 1.27 9.07 -13.37
CA ALA A 86 1.34 9.73 -14.68
C ALA A 86 0.21 10.75 -14.92
N LYS A 87 -0.90 10.64 -14.18
CA LYS A 87 -2.03 11.57 -14.21
C LYS A 87 -1.98 12.61 -13.09
N SER A 88 -0.86 12.71 -12.35
CA SER A 88 -0.72 13.60 -11.20
C SER A 88 -1.82 13.40 -10.15
N ASN A 89 -2.24 12.15 -9.93
CA ASN A 89 -3.26 11.85 -8.94
C ASN A 89 -2.80 12.26 -7.54
N ALA A 90 -3.59 13.11 -6.88
CA ALA A 90 -3.25 13.68 -5.58
C ALA A 90 -3.12 12.59 -4.49
N SER A 91 -3.97 11.56 -4.51
CA SER A 91 -3.93 10.48 -3.53
C SER A 91 -2.61 9.72 -3.60
N PHE A 92 -2.22 9.26 -4.80
CA PHE A 92 -0.95 8.54 -4.95
C PHE A 92 0.26 9.42 -4.63
N THR A 93 0.22 10.68 -5.06
CA THR A 93 1.25 11.67 -4.73
C THR A 93 1.41 11.81 -3.22
N GLY A 94 0.29 11.87 -2.48
CA GLY A 94 0.30 11.90 -1.02
C GLY A 94 0.97 10.68 -0.38
N TRP A 95 0.83 9.49 -0.96
CA TRP A 95 1.52 8.28 -0.47
C TRP A 95 3.03 8.40 -0.63
N LEU A 96 3.50 8.88 -1.78
CA LEU A 96 4.93 9.02 -2.08
C LEU A 96 5.64 10.01 -1.15
N PHE A 97 4.92 11.04 -0.68
CA PHE A 97 5.44 12.05 0.22
C PHE A 97 5.14 11.79 1.70
N SER A 98 4.62 10.60 2.04
CA SER A 98 4.38 10.27 3.44
C SER A 98 5.70 10.26 4.22
N PRO A 99 5.75 10.92 5.40
CA PRO A 99 6.92 10.90 6.27
C PRO A 99 7.07 9.59 7.05
N ILE A 100 6.05 8.71 7.05
CA ILE A 100 6.07 7.44 7.77
C ILE A 100 6.05 6.29 6.76
N VAL A 101 7.23 5.72 6.55
CA VAL A 101 7.42 4.55 5.70
C VAL A 101 7.42 3.28 6.55
N TYR A 102 6.51 2.37 6.24
CA TYR A 102 6.46 1.03 6.83
C TYR A 102 7.38 0.08 6.07
N ARG A 103 7.38 0.14 4.74
CA ARG A 103 8.22 -0.71 3.88
C ARG A 103 8.71 0.07 2.66
N ALA A 104 9.97 -0.14 2.33
CA ALA A 104 10.63 0.37 1.14
C ALA A 104 11.48 -0.77 0.58
N ASN A 105 11.20 -1.18 -0.66
CA ASN A 105 12.08 -2.08 -1.40
C ASN A 105 13.15 -1.23 -2.09
N ASP A 106 14.40 -1.39 -1.67
CA ASP A 106 15.52 -0.59 -2.17
C ASP A 106 15.76 -0.77 -3.67
N ASP A 107 15.57 -1.98 -4.22
CA ASP A 107 15.72 -2.23 -5.66
C ASP A 107 14.62 -1.56 -6.50
N PHE A 108 13.49 -1.22 -5.87
CA PHE A 108 12.38 -0.55 -6.54
C PHE A 108 12.45 0.98 -6.43
N LEU A 109 13.01 1.49 -5.34
CA LEU A 109 13.07 2.92 -5.05
C LEU A 109 14.41 3.58 -5.43
N ASN A 110 15.46 2.80 -5.71
CA ASN A 110 16.74 3.27 -6.26
C ASN A 110 16.77 3.13 -7.79
#